data_AF-A0A1Y4JQV1-F1
#
_entry.id   AF-A0A1Y4JQV1-F1
#
_cell.length_a   1.000
_cell.length_b   1.000
_cell.length_c   1.000
_cell.angle_alpha   90.00
_cell.angle_beta   90.00
_cell.angle_gamma   90.00
#
_symmetry.space_group_name_H-M   'P 1'
#
loop_
_entity.id
_entity.type
_entity.pdbx_description
1 polymer ?
#
loop_
_entity_poly.entity_id
_entity_poly.type
_entity_poly.pdbx_seq_one_letter_code
_entity_poly.pdbx_strand_id
1 'polypeptide(L)'
;MKSCLDFILPLFLLWGITACSAPADKDMLEYEHSLAHADSLVQSGVADSARTVRLLSGLHREYARVKEQSAGKPLRLMPVPGWKHTLWGVFGALMLGLNVWLSIRDIKFTNERKHRRYLINLSENERHLHNNECERAELEECLKEMSLEDDEREEVQRSLVNLMTRGGRLHEENGVLRGRLREYEDHPVPYELELLQKEGERARKLDGQVQALTAALIDRDEVVERLRAHPKFLTEAQWEHLRQLTDKAYTGISERLTSRFPQLTPADLQLCLLIRLRFTNTQIATLTAVSPASVSQQKFRLKKRLIQADESLFKNGETVDAVVCGC
;
A
#
# COMPACT_ATOMS: atom_id res chain seq x y z
N MET A 1 15.52 4.06 4.91
CA MET A 1 16.49 5.18 4.86
C MET A 1 17.71 5.00 5.77
N LYS A 2 17.66 4.38 6.96
CA LYS A 2 18.88 4.21 7.80
C LYS A 2 19.99 3.40 7.10
N SER A 3 19.69 2.22 6.58
CA SER A 3 20.74 1.33 6.00
C SER A 3 21.42 1.81 4.72
N CYS A 4 20.84 2.71 3.92
CA CYS A 4 21.45 3.13 2.65
C CYS A 4 22.46 4.26 2.85
N LEU A 5 22.18 5.16 3.81
CA LEU A 5 23.11 6.25 4.15
C LEU A 5 24.34 5.71 4.91
N ASP A 6 24.13 4.71 5.78
CA ASP A 6 25.17 4.07 6.58
C ASP A 6 26.20 3.29 5.76
N PHE A 7 25.87 2.86 4.53
CA PHE A 7 26.80 2.15 3.64
C PHE A 7 27.58 3.09 2.71
N ILE A 8 27.00 4.21 2.30
CA ILE A 8 27.61 5.12 1.31
C ILE A 8 28.66 6.02 1.97
N LEU A 9 28.41 6.51 3.19
CA LEU A 9 29.37 7.34 3.93
C LEU A 9 30.72 6.65 4.19
N PRO A 10 30.78 5.40 4.70
CA PRO A 10 32.04 4.72 4.93
C PRO A 10 32.72 4.30 3.62
N LEU A 11 31.97 4.00 2.54
CA LEU A 11 32.57 3.69 1.24
C LEU A 11 33.31 4.90 0.64
N PHE A 12 32.74 6.10 0.79
CA PHE A 12 33.39 7.35 0.37
C PHE A 12 34.61 7.70 1.23
N LEU A 13 34.54 7.46 2.55
CA LEU A 13 35.69 7.63 3.44
C LEU A 13 36.81 6.62 3.13
N LEU A 14 36.48 5.35 2.88
CA LEU A 14 37.44 4.31 2.47
C LEU A 14 38.09 4.62 1.12
N TRP A 15 37.34 5.11 0.13
CA TRP A 15 37.91 5.50 -1.17
C TRP A 15 38.73 6.78 -1.14
N GLY A 16 38.36 7.75 -0.29
CA GLY A 16 39.18 8.93 -0.02
C GLY A 16 40.54 8.58 0.58
N ILE A 17 40.61 7.52 1.40
CA ILE A 17 41.86 7.02 1.97
C ILE A 17 42.69 6.24 0.93
N THR A 18 42.08 5.53 -0.02
CA THR A 18 42.83 4.88 -1.12
C THR A 18 43.41 5.85 -2.15
N ALA A 19 42.98 7.12 -2.16
CA ALA A 19 43.62 8.18 -2.94
C ALA A 19 44.87 8.75 -2.25
N CYS A 20 45.17 8.34 -1.01
CA CYS A 20 46.40 8.68 -0.32
C CYS A 20 47.51 7.68 -0.70
N SER A 21 48.46 8.22 -1.48
CA SER A 21 49.80 7.69 -1.77
C SER A 21 49.91 6.26 -2.32
N ALA A 22 50.21 6.16 -3.62
CA ALA A 22 51.01 5.05 -4.14
C ALA A 22 52.34 4.99 -3.35
N PRO A 23 52.88 3.79 -3.08
CA PRO A 23 54.00 3.62 -2.15
C PRO A 23 55.23 4.40 -2.60
N ALA A 24 55.92 4.99 -1.63
CA ALA A 24 57.20 5.67 -1.79
C ALA A 24 58.19 4.80 -2.59
N ASP A 25 58.98 5.44 -3.44
CA ASP A 25 60.04 4.79 -4.19
C ASP A 25 60.94 3.99 -3.23
N LYS A 26 61.15 2.69 -3.52
CA LYS A 26 61.79 1.73 -2.61
C LYS A 26 63.17 2.22 -2.15
N ASP A 27 63.87 2.90 -3.05
CA ASP A 27 65.21 3.44 -2.86
C ASP A 27 65.25 4.58 -1.83
N MET A 28 64.17 5.35 -1.69
CA MET A 28 64.09 6.45 -0.70
C MET A 28 63.86 5.92 0.72
N LEU A 29 63.09 4.84 0.85
CA LEU A 29 62.76 4.22 2.13
C LEU A 29 63.99 3.51 2.73
N GLU A 30 64.79 2.84 1.89
CA GLU A 30 66.07 2.23 2.29
C GLU A 30 67.09 3.29 2.75
N TYR A 31 67.09 4.48 2.12
CA TYR A 31 67.93 5.60 2.53
C TYR A 31 67.55 6.17 3.90
N GLU A 32 66.27 6.42 4.16
CA GLU A 32 65.79 6.94 5.46
C GLU A 32 66.06 5.95 6.60
N HIS A 33 65.83 4.66 6.37
CA HIS A 33 66.12 3.61 7.35
C HIS A 33 67.62 3.53 7.67
N SER A 34 68.48 3.67 6.66
CA SER A 34 69.93 3.67 6.83
C SER A 34 70.44 4.93 7.56
N LEU A 35 69.81 6.09 7.33
CA LEU A 35 70.12 7.34 8.01
C LEU A 35 69.73 7.27 9.50
N ALA A 36 68.54 6.73 9.82
CA ALA A 36 68.08 6.54 11.20
C ALA A 36 68.97 5.54 11.96
N HIS A 37 69.43 4.47 11.29
CA HIS A 37 70.39 3.53 11.88
C HIS A 37 71.74 4.19 12.19
N ALA A 38 72.25 5.04 11.28
CA ALA A 38 73.48 5.79 11.52
C ALA A 38 73.33 6.77 12.70
N ASP A 39 72.19 7.45 12.82
CA ASP A 39 71.90 8.40 13.90
C ASP A 39 71.75 7.69 15.27
N SER A 40 71.13 6.52 15.28
CA SER A 40 71.04 5.65 16.46
C SER A 40 72.42 5.17 16.95
N LEU A 41 73.33 4.83 16.03
CA LEU A 41 74.71 4.46 16.37
C LEU A 41 75.49 5.63 16.99
N VAL A 42 75.26 6.86 16.53
CA VAL A 42 75.86 8.07 17.12
C VAL A 42 75.34 8.32 18.53
N GLN A 43 74.01 8.25 18.72
CA GLN A 43 73.39 8.51 20.02
C GLN A 43 73.75 7.45 21.07
N SER A 44 74.01 6.21 20.66
CA SER A 44 74.45 5.14 21.57
C SER A 44 75.89 5.32 22.11
N GLY A 45 76.68 6.25 21.57
CA GLY A 45 78.06 6.52 22.01
C GLY A 45 79.08 5.43 21.66
N VAL A 46 78.69 4.39 20.93
CA VAL A 46 79.52 3.22 20.61
C VAL A 46 80.41 3.45 19.38
N ALA A 47 80.15 4.50 18.59
CA ALA A 47 80.84 4.75 17.33
C ALA A 47 81.90 5.85 17.44
N ASP A 48 83.15 5.50 17.12
CA ASP A 48 84.25 6.44 16.93
C ASP A 48 83.89 7.48 15.86
N SER A 49 83.97 8.77 16.19
CA SER A 49 83.41 9.89 15.38
C SER A 49 83.84 9.85 13.91
N ALA A 50 85.08 9.41 13.64
CA ALA A 50 85.63 9.27 12.30
C ALA A 50 85.01 8.10 11.50
N ARG A 51 84.44 7.09 12.16
CA ARG A 51 83.77 5.95 11.51
C ARG A 51 82.35 6.32 11.09
N THR A 52 81.64 7.08 11.92
CA THR A 52 80.29 7.56 11.60
C THR A 52 80.31 8.54 10.43
N VAL A 53 81.26 9.48 10.42
CA VAL A 53 81.41 10.42 9.30
C VAL A 53 81.67 9.69 7.97
N ARG A 54 82.43 8.59 8.01
CA ARG A 54 82.67 7.75 6.82
C ARG A 54 81.42 7.01 6.35
N LEU A 55 80.62 6.47 7.27
CA LEU A 55 79.34 5.81 6.96
C LEU A 55 78.35 6.81 6.36
N LEU A 56 78.22 7.99 6.96
CA LEU A 56 77.33 9.05 6.47
C LEU A 56 77.77 9.56 5.09
N SER A 57 79.09 9.72 4.88
CA SER A 57 79.66 10.09 3.57
C SER A 57 79.43 9.02 2.50
N GLY A 58 79.55 7.73 2.86
CA GLY A 58 79.23 6.61 1.96
C GLY A 58 77.77 6.62 1.53
N LEU A 59 76.86 6.78 2.50
CA LEU A 59 75.41 6.86 2.26
C LEU A 59 75.05 8.05 1.36
N HIS A 60 75.68 9.21 1.58
CA HIS A 60 75.44 10.40 0.77
C HIS A 60 75.93 10.22 -0.67
N ARG A 61 77.02 9.46 -0.87
CA ARG A 61 77.56 9.15 -2.18
C ARG A 61 76.67 8.16 -2.94
N GLU A 62 76.07 7.18 -2.27
CA GLU A 62 75.07 6.27 -2.87
C GLU A 62 73.81 7.02 -3.28
N TYR A 63 73.29 7.89 -2.41
CA TYR A 63 72.13 8.73 -2.73
C TYR A 63 72.39 9.65 -3.94
N ALA A 64 73.59 10.26 -4.00
CA ALA A 64 73.99 11.08 -5.14
C ALA A 64 74.03 10.27 -6.45
N ARG A 65 74.52 9.03 -6.40
CA ARG A 65 74.60 8.12 -7.55
C ARG A 65 73.22 7.72 -8.07
N VAL A 66 72.29 7.40 -7.18
CA VAL A 66 70.90 7.06 -7.56
C VAL A 66 70.18 8.29 -8.12
N LYS A 67 70.40 9.48 -7.56
CA LYS A 67 69.85 10.74 -8.08
C LYS A 67 70.35 11.09 -9.49
N GLU A 68 71.61 10.79 -9.80
CA GLU A 68 72.18 10.97 -11.15
C GLU A 68 71.58 9.97 -12.16
N GLN A 69 71.41 8.71 -11.76
CA GLN A 69 70.77 7.69 -12.61
C GLN A 69 69.32 8.01 -12.95
N SER A 70 68.61 8.71 -12.05
CA SER A 70 67.24 9.18 -12.24
C SER A 70 67.13 10.47 -13.08
N ALA A 71 68.18 10.83 -13.83
CA ALA A 71 68.26 12.02 -14.69
C ALA A 71 67.92 13.34 -13.96
N GLY A 72 68.28 13.44 -12.68
CA GLY A 72 68.04 14.64 -11.86
C GLY A 72 66.58 14.89 -11.48
N LYS A 73 65.66 13.93 -11.74
CA LYS A 73 64.28 14.03 -11.24
C LYS A 73 64.30 13.96 -9.71
N PRO A 74 63.60 14.87 -9.01
CA PRO A 74 63.56 14.82 -7.55
C PRO A 74 62.93 13.50 -7.11
N LEU A 75 63.66 12.70 -6.33
CA LEU A 75 63.17 11.47 -5.65
C LEU A 75 62.10 11.78 -4.58
N ARG A 76 61.68 13.04 -4.43
CA ARG A 76 60.60 13.45 -3.55
C ARG A 76 59.27 13.00 -4.13
N LEU A 77 58.39 12.49 -3.26
CA LEU A 77 56.95 12.26 -3.49
C LEU A 77 56.42 13.22 -4.56
N MET A 78 56.15 12.72 -5.77
CA MET A 78 55.49 13.54 -6.79
C MET A 78 54.10 13.89 -6.26
N PRO A 79 53.76 15.17 -6.10
CA PRO A 79 52.39 15.54 -5.79
C PRO A 79 51.50 14.99 -6.91
N VAL A 80 50.39 14.37 -6.52
CA VAL A 80 49.37 13.88 -7.45
C VAL A 80 49.05 15.01 -8.45
N PRO A 81 49.00 14.73 -9.77
CA PRO A 81 48.80 15.79 -10.77
C PRO A 81 47.49 16.53 -10.48
N GLY A 82 47.53 17.85 -10.39
CA GLY A 82 46.42 18.68 -9.91
C GLY A 82 45.09 18.45 -10.63
N TRP A 83 45.14 18.03 -11.90
CA TRP A 83 43.94 17.67 -12.67
C TRP A 83 43.19 16.45 -12.11
N LYS A 84 43.86 15.49 -11.48
CA LYS A 84 43.19 14.36 -10.83
C LYS A 84 42.41 14.81 -9.59
N HIS A 85 42.96 15.74 -8.81
CA HIS A 85 42.26 16.31 -7.66
C HIS A 85 41.01 17.10 -8.07
N THR A 86 41.09 17.88 -9.16
CA THR A 86 39.93 18.60 -9.67
C THR A 86 38.86 17.66 -10.24
N LEU A 87 39.26 16.61 -10.97
CA LEU A 87 38.34 15.58 -11.45
C LEU A 87 37.61 14.85 -10.31
N TRP A 88 38.34 14.44 -9.27
CA TRP A 88 37.74 13.80 -8.10
C TRP A 88 36.83 14.76 -7.32
N GLY A 89 37.19 16.05 -7.23
CA GLY A 89 36.34 17.08 -6.64
C GLY A 89 35.02 17.27 -7.40
N VAL A 90 35.07 17.35 -8.74
CA VAL A 90 33.89 17.46 -9.60
C VAL A 90 33.02 16.20 -9.49
N PHE A 91 33.63 15.02 -9.51
CA PHE A 91 32.91 13.75 -9.34
C PHE A 91 32.23 13.66 -7.97
N GLY A 92 32.92 14.06 -6.90
CA GLY A 92 32.34 14.13 -5.56
C GLY A 92 31.17 15.10 -5.47
N ALA A 93 31.28 16.28 -6.06
CA ALA A 93 30.20 17.26 -6.11
C ALA A 93 28.98 16.74 -6.90
N LEU A 94 29.20 16.08 -8.04
CA LEU A 94 28.15 15.46 -8.84
C LEU A 94 27.43 14.34 -8.06
N MET A 95 28.19 13.49 -7.36
CA MET A 95 27.64 12.40 -6.56
C MET A 95 26.84 12.92 -5.36
N LEU A 96 27.31 13.97 -4.69
CA LEU A 96 26.56 14.64 -3.63
C LEU A 96 25.26 15.26 -4.17
N GLY A 97 25.33 15.94 -5.32
CA GLY A 97 24.15 16.50 -5.99
C GLY A 97 23.12 15.43 -6.37
N LEU A 98 23.57 14.29 -6.91
CA LEU A 98 22.71 13.16 -7.23
C LEU A 98 22.08 12.55 -5.97
N ASN A 99 22.85 12.41 -4.89
CA ASN A 99 22.33 11.89 -3.62
C ASN A 99 21.25 12.80 -3.03
N VAL A 100 21.47 14.12 -3.04
CA VAL A 100 20.49 15.12 -2.59
C VAL A 100 19.24 15.08 -3.48
N TRP A 101 19.40 15.03 -4.80
CA TRP A 101 18.27 14.94 -5.73
C TRP A 101 17.44 13.66 -5.54
N LEU A 102 18.09 12.51 -5.41
CA LEU A 102 17.43 11.24 -5.13
C LEU A 102 16.70 11.26 -3.78
N SER A 103 17.29 11.88 -2.76
CA SER A 103 16.67 12.01 -1.43
C SER A 103 15.43 12.89 -1.47
N ILE A 104 15.48 14.05 -2.14
CA ILE A 104 14.31 14.93 -2.33
C ILE A 104 13.21 14.19 -3.10
N ARG A 105 13.57 13.48 -4.16
CA ARG A 105 12.63 12.69 -4.97
C ARG A 105 11.94 11.60 -4.14
N ASP A 106 12.69 10.88 -3.31
CA ASP A 106 12.14 9.83 -2.44
C ASP A 106 11.22 10.40 -1.35
N ILE A 107 11.58 11.53 -0.74
CA ILE A 107 10.73 12.24 0.23
C ILE A 107 9.41 12.66 -0.43
N LYS A 108 9.45 13.26 -1.63
CA LYS A 108 8.24 13.66 -2.36
C LYS A 108 7.34 12.45 -2.65
N PHE A 109 7.93 11.37 -3.17
CA PHE A 109 7.18 10.16 -3.53
C PHE A 109 6.60 9.42 -2.32
N THR A 110 7.33 9.40 -1.19
CA THR A 110 6.82 8.81 0.05
C THR A 110 5.66 9.62 0.62
N ASN A 111 5.70 10.96 0.52
CA ASN A 111 4.59 11.83 0.92
C ASN A 111 3.36 11.65 0.03
N GLU A 112 3.51 11.59 -1.29
CA GLU A 112 2.40 11.29 -2.22
C GLU A 112 1.75 9.94 -1.92
N ARG A 113 2.54 8.90 -1.63
CA ARG A 113 2.03 7.59 -1.22
C ARG A 113 1.24 7.65 0.09
N LYS A 114 1.69 8.45 1.06
CA LYS A 114 0.95 8.65 2.33
C LYS A 114 -0.39 9.33 2.07
N HIS A 115 -0.39 10.42 1.30
CA HIS A 115 -1.61 11.14 0.92
C HIS A 115 -2.64 10.22 0.27
N ARG A 116 -2.23 9.42 -0.74
CA ARG A 116 -3.11 8.44 -1.38
C ARG A 116 -3.66 7.40 -0.41
N ARG A 117 -2.82 6.87 0.49
CA ARG A 117 -3.29 5.92 1.51
C ARG A 117 -4.32 6.55 2.44
N TYR A 118 -4.13 7.80 2.86
CA TYR A 118 -5.11 8.49 3.70
C TYR A 118 -6.44 8.71 2.96
N LEU A 119 -6.41 9.09 1.68
CA LEU A 119 -7.62 9.20 0.85
C LEU A 119 -8.35 7.86 0.72
N ILE A 120 -7.62 6.78 0.41
CA ILE A 120 -8.21 5.44 0.27
C ILE A 120 -8.84 5.01 1.59
N ASN A 121 -8.08 5.09 2.69
CA ASN A 121 -8.59 4.71 4.02
C ASN A 121 -9.79 5.56 4.44
N LEU A 122 -9.80 6.86 4.13
CA LEU A 122 -10.93 7.74 4.41
C LEU A 122 -12.16 7.30 3.62
N SER A 123 -12.01 7.07 2.31
CA SER A 123 -13.12 6.60 1.46
C SER A 123 -13.64 5.22 1.88
N GLU A 124 -12.76 4.34 2.34
CA GLU A 124 -13.10 3.01 2.84
C GLU A 124 -13.86 3.10 4.17
N ASN A 125 -13.39 3.93 5.10
CA ASN A 125 -14.07 4.19 6.37
C ASN A 125 -15.44 4.86 6.17
N GLU A 126 -15.57 5.79 5.22
CA GLU A 126 -16.87 6.39 4.84
C GLU A 126 -17.84 5.35 4.28
N ARG A 127 -17.34 4.42 3.45
CA ARG A 127 -18.14 3.28 2.97
C ARG A 127 -18.58 2.37 4.13
N HIS A 128 -17.69 2.06 5.07
CA HIS A 128 -18.03 1.28 6.26
C HIS A 128 -19.08 1.98 7.13
N LEU A 129 -18.99 3.30 7.25
CA LEU A 129 -19.96 4.09 8.00
C LEU A 129 -21.34 4.04 7.33
N HIS A 130 -21.41 4.24 6.01
CA HIS A 130 -22.66 4.13 5.26
C HIS A 130 -23.30 2.74 5.41
N ASN A 131 -22.49 1.70 5.24
CA ASN A 131 -22.89 0.32 5.46
C ASN A 131 -23.45 0.07 6.88
N ASN A 132 -22.75 0.59 7.89
CA ASN A 132 -23.17 0.52 9.29
C ASN A 132 -24.52 1.22 9.53
N GLU A 133 -24.74 2.38 8.89
CA GLU A 133 -26.02 3.10 8.94
C GLU A 133 -27.16 2.31 8.28
N CYS A 134 -26.93 1.69 7.12
CA CYS A 134 -27.91 0.84 6.46
C CYS A 134 -28.29 -0.37 7.31
N GLU A 135 -27.30 -1.09 7.84
CA GLU A 135 -27.54 -2.25 8.72
C GLU A 135 -28.29 -1.84 9.99
N ARG A 136 -27.97 -0.66 10.55
CA ARG A 136 -28.67 -0.10 11.70
C ARG A 136 -30.15 0.17 11.37
N ALA A 137 -30.43 0.77 10.22
CA ALA A 137 -31.79 1.06 9.79
C ALA A 137 -32.63 -0.23 9.61
N GLU A 138 -32.05 -1.28 9.00
CA GLU A 138 -32.70 -2.59 8.85
C GLU A 138 -33.03 -3.23 10.21
N LEU A 139 -32.11 -3.16 11.18
CA LEU A 139 -32.34 -3.71 12.52
C LEU A 139 -33.36 -2.89 13.32
N GLU A 140 -33.37 -1.57 13.19
CA GLU A 140 -34.39 -0.70 13.81
C GLU A 140 -35.78 -0.94 13.23
N GLU A 141 -35.89 -1.15 11.92
CA GLU A 141 -37.15 -1.54 11.26
C GLU A 141 -37.61 -2.93 11.76
N CYS A 142 -36.68 -3.89 11.83
CA CYS A 142 -36.93 -5.22 12.37
C CYS A 142 -37.48 -5.19 13.81
N LEU A 143 -36.97 -4.30 14.67
CA LEU A 143 -37.47 -4.08 16.03
C LEU A 143 -38.87 -3.47 16.09
N LYS A 144 -39.23 -2.62 15.13
CA LYS A 144 -40.53 -1.92 15.04
C LYS A 144 -41.63 -2.80 14.46
N GLU A 145 -41.34 -3.57 13.42
CA GLU A 145 -42.33 -4.37 12.70
C GLU A 145 -42.74 -5.65 13.45
N MET A 146 -41.92 -6.11 14.41
CA MET A 146 -42.05 -7.44 14.99
C MET A 146 -42.50 -7.42 16.45
N SER A 147 -43.33 -8.40 16.84
CA SER A 147 -43.45 -8.93 18.20
C SER A 147 -42.42 -10.04 18.41
N LEU A 148 -41.14 -9.68 18.49
CA LEU A 148 -40.04 -10.59 18.77
C LEU A 148 -40.19 -11.21 20.16
N GLU A 149 -39.78 -12.47 20.33
CA GLU A 149 -39.52 -13.05 21.64
C GLU A 149 -38.38 -12.28 22.33
N ASP A 150 -38.40 -12.20 23.67
CA ASP A 150 -37.50 -11.32 24.43
C ASP A 150 -36.01 -11.60 24.14
N ASP A 151 -35.64 -12.87 23.96
CA ASP A 151 -34.26 -13.28 23.66
C ASP A 151 -33.75 -12.77 22.30
N GLU A 152 -34.59 -12.83 21.26
CA GLU A 152 -34.24 -12.33 19.93
C GLU A 152 -34.18 -10.79 19.91
N ARG A 153 -35.04 -10.11 20.70
CA ARG A 153 -34.98 -8.65 20.93
C ARG A 153 -33.65 -8.23 21.53
N GLU A 154 -33.20 -8.94 22.57
CA GLU A 154 -31.92 -8.65 23.21
C GLU A 154 -30.74 -8.84 22.25
N GLU A 155 -30.76 -9.86 21.38
CA GLU A 155 -29.71 -10.08 20.38
C GLU A 155 -29.63 -8.93 19.38
N VAL A 156 -30.77 -8.45 18.88
CA VAL A 156 -30.84 -7.31 17.96
C VAL A 156 -30.39 -6.02 18.65
N GLN A 157 -30.83 -5.78 19.89
CA GLN A 157 -30.40 -4.61 20.68
C GLN A 157 -28.89 -4.61 20.94
N ARG A 158 -28.31 -5.77 21.32
CA ARG A 158 -26.85 -5.92 21.48
C ARG A 158 -26.10 -5.62 20.19
N SER A 159 -26.61 -6.10 19.06
CA SER A 159 -26.04 -5.83 17.74
C SER A 159 -26.09 -4.34 17.40
N LEU A 160 -27.20 -3.66 17.71
CA LEU A 160 -27.36 -2.21 17.52
C LEU A 160 -26.33 -1.41 18.31
N VAL A 161 -26.11 -1.75 19.58
CA VAL A 161 -25.10 -1.10 20.44
C VAL A 161 -23.69 -1.30 19.89
N ASN A 162 -23.37 -2.50 19.41
CA ASN A 162 -22.09 -2.80 18.79
C ASN A 162 -21.86 -1.97 17.51
N LEU A 163 -22.90 -1.84 16.66
CA LEU A 163 -22.84 -1.03 15.45
C LEU A 163 -22.63 0.45 15.78
N MET A 164 -23.36 1.01 16.77
CA MET A 164 -23.16 2.40 17.22
C MET A 164 -21.75 2.64 17.75
N THR A 165 -21.22 1.73 18.56
CA THR A 165 -19.85 1.84 19.09
C THR A 165 -18.81 1.80 17.97
N ARG A 166 -19.01 0.94 16.97
CA ARG A 166 -18.14 0.87 15.79
C ARG A 166 -18.24 2.14 14.93
N GLY A 167 -19.44 2.66 14.69
CA GLY A 167 -19.67 3.90 13.95
C GLY A 167 -18.98 5.10 14.61
N GLY A 168 -19.04 5.19 15.95
CA GLY A 168 -18.31 6.20 16.72
C GLY A 168 -16.79 6.15 16.50
N ARG A 169 -16.19 4.96 16.54
CA ARG A 169 -14.75 4.80 16.24
C ARG A 169 -14.39 5.21 14.82
N LEU A 170 -15.18 4.80 13.83
CA LEU A 170 -14.96 5.18 12.42
C LEU A 170 -15.07 6.70 12.22
N HIS A 171 -15.99 7.37 12.91
CA HIS A 171 -16.08 8.83 12.89
C HIS A 171 -14.84 9.51 13.45
N GLU A 172 -14.32 9.01 14.58
CA GLU A 172 -13.09 9.53 15.18
C GLU A 172 -11.88 9.33 14.27
N GLU A 173 -11.71 8.13 13.71
CA GLU A 173 -10.68 7.83 12.72
C GLU A 173 -10.78 8.73 11.48
N ASN A 174 -11.99 8.95 10.97
CA ASN A 174 -12.23 9.88 9.85
C ASN A 174 -11.87 11.32 10.21
N GLY A 175 -12.12 11.75 11.45
CA GLY A 175 -11.65 13.03 11.97
C GLY A 175 -10.12 13.15 11.92
N VAL A 176 -9.41 12.12 12.38
CA VAL A 176 -7.93 12.06 12.34
C VAL A 176 -7.42 12.04 10.89
N LEU A 177 -8.02 11.24 10.00
CA LEU A 177 -7.63 11.15 8.60
C LEU A 177 -7.83 12.47 7.87
N ARG A 178 -8.98 13.13 8.05
CA ARG A 178 -9.25 14.46 7.50
C ARG A 178 -8.27 15.51 8.02
N GLY A 179 -7.94 15.45 9.32
CA GLY A 179 -6.91 16.30 9.92
C GLY A 179 -5.54 16.12 9.25
N ARG A 180 -5.10 14.87 9.06
CA ARG A 180 -3.85 14.55 8.34
C ARG A 180 -3.90 14.96 6.88
N LEU A 181 -5.06 14.86 6.23
CA LEU A 181 -5.22 15.17 4.82
C LEU A 181 -5.06 16.67 4.53
N ARG A 182 -5.44 17.54 5.47
CA ARG A 182 -5.22 19.00 5.39
C ARG A 182 -3.76 19.37 5.17
N GLU A 183 -2.82 18.60 5.72
CA GLU A 183 -1.38 18.81 5.51
C GLU A 183 -0.95 18.67 4.04
N TYR A 184 -1.78 18.05 3.21
CA TYR A 184 -1.50 17.75 1.81
C TYR A 184 -2.35 18.58 0.83
N GLU A 185 -3.23 19.48 1.29
CA GLU A 185 -4.13 20.27 0.43
C GLU A 185 -3.38 21.10 -0.61
N ASP A 186 -2.21 21.63 -0.26
CA ASP A 186 -1.41 22.49 -1.15
C ASP A 186 -0.48 21.71 -2.12
N HIS A 187 -0.50 20.37 -2.10
CA HIS A 187 0.43 19.58 -2.91
C HIS A 187 -0.13 19.28 -4.31
N PRO A 188 0.59 19.63 -5.39
CA PRO A 188 0.13 19.36 -6.75
C PRO A 188 0.07 17.86 -7.04
N VAL A 189 -1.06 17.41 -7.60
CA VAL A 189 -1.30 16.03 -8.01
C VAL A 189 -0.45 15.68 -9.24
N PRO A 190 0.27 14.55 -9.27
CA PRO A 190 1.02 14.11 -10.45
C PRO A 190 0.10 13.83 -11.65
N TYR A 191 0.54 14.21 -12.85
CA TYR A 191 -0.22 14.04 -14.10
C TYR A 191 -0.65 12.58 -14.37
N GLU A 192 0.20 11.59 -14.06
CA GLU A 192 -0.14 10.17 -14.23
C GLU A 192 -1.30 9.74 -13.34
N LEU A 193 -1.46 10.38 -12.16
CA LEU A 193 -2.60 10.11 -11.28
C LEU A 193 -3.89 10.66 -11.86
N GLU A 194 -3.83 11.86 -12.42
CA GLU A 194 -4.97 12.52 -13.07
C GLU A 194 -5.48 11.69 -14.25
N LEU A 195 -4.57 11.13 -15.06
CA LEU A 195 -4.95 10.23 -16.15
C LEU A 195 -5.64 8.95 -15.63
N LEU A 196 -5.10 8.31 -14.59
CA LEU A 196 -5.72 7.14 -13.97
C LEU A 196 -7.09 7.45 -13.37
N GLN A 197 -7.24 8.61 -12.74
CA GLN A 197 -8.54 9.08 -12.22
C GLN A 197 -9.55 9.20 -13.36
N LYS A 198 -9.16 9.82 -14.47
CA LYS A 198 -10.03 9.98 -15.64
C LYS A 198 -10.45 8.64 -16.26
N GLU A 199 -9.55 7.67 -16.37
CA GLU A 199 -9.92 6.33 -16.84
C GLU A 199 -10.81 5.60 -15.83
N GLY A 200 -10.56 5.77 -14.53
CA GLY A 200 -11.43 5.24 -13.47
C GLY A 200 -12.84 5.85 -13.49
N GLU A 201 -12.97 7.15 -13.74
CA GLU A 201 -14.25 7.84 -13.90
C GLU A 201 -15.02 7.32 -15.12
N ARG A 202 -14.32 7.10 -16.24
CA ARG A 202 -14.94 6.49 -17.43
C ARG A 202 -15.44 5.08 -17.14
N ALA A 203 -14.64 4.25 -16.45
CA ALA A 203 -15.05 2.91 -16.07
C ALA A 203 -16.28 2.93 -15.17
N ARG A 204 -16.32 3.81 -14.15
CA ARG A 204 -17.50 4.00 -13.28
C ARG A 204 -18.73 4.47 -14.04
N LYS A 205 -18.56 5.39 -14.99
CA LYS A 205 -19.67 5.87 -15.83
C LYS A 205 -20.23 4.73 -16.68
N LEU A 206 -19.36 3.92 -17.27
CA LEU A 206 -19.78 2.77 -18.07
C LEU A 206 -20.51 1.73 -17.20
N ASP A 207 -19.98 1.42 -16.02
CA ASP A 207 -20.63 0.51 -15.07
C ASP A 207 -22.00 1.04 -14.63
N GLY A 208 -22.11 2.34 -14.31
CA GLY A 208 -23.39 2.99 -14.01
C GLY A 208 -24.38 2.93 -15.18
N GLN A 209 -23.91 3.09 -16.43
CA GLN A 209 -24.76 2.93 -17.61
C GLN A 209 -25.24 1.49 -17.80
N VAL A 210 -24.37 0.50 -17.58
CA VAL A 210 -24.74 -0.92 -17.62
C VAL A 210 -25.79 -1.21 -16.56
N GLN A 211 -25.57 -0.79 -15.31
CA GLN A 211 -26.53 -0.99 -14.23
C GLN A 211 -27.88 -0.32 -14.51
N ALA A 212 -27.88 0.91 -15.05
CA ALA A 212 -29.10 1.62 -15.41
C ALA A 212 -29.85 0.94 -16.56
N LEU A 213 -29.13 0.44 -17.57
CA LEU A 213 -29.72 -0.30 -18.68
C LEU A 213 -30.30 -1.65 -18.20
N THR A 214 -29.56 -2.37 -17.36
CA THR A 214 -30.02 -3.63 -16.76
C THR A 214 -31.27 -3.41 -15.91
N ALA A 215 -31.31 -2.35 -15.10
CA ALA A 215 -32.50 -1.98 -14.34
C ALA A 215 -33.68 -1.66 -15.28
N ALA A 216 -33.46 -0.85 -16.32
CA ALA A 216 -34.51 -0.53 -17.29
C ALA A 216 -35.02 -1.76 -18.07
N LEU A 217 -34.16 -2.76 -18.33
CA LEU A 217 -34.56 -4.02 -18.96
C LEU A 217 -35.45 -4.86 -18.04
N ILE A 218 -35.08 -4.95 -16.75
CA ILE A 218 -35.88 -5.65 -15.73
C ILE A 218 -37.22 -4.94 -15.52
N ASP A 219 -37.21 -3.61 -15.48
CA ASP A 219 -38.41 -2.80 -15.24
C ASP A 219 -39.41 -2.87 -16.40
N ARG A 220 -38.94 -3.16 -17.63
CA ARG A 220 -39.77 -3.35 -18.83
C ARG A 220 -40.27 -4.77 -19.01
N ASP A 221 -39.83 -5.74 -18.21
CA ASP A 221 -40.37 -7.09 -18.28
C ASP A 221 -41.82 -7.10 -17.78
N GLU A 222 -42.74 -7.60 -18.61
CA GLU A 222 -44.18 -7.57 -18.32
C GLU A 222 -44.56 -8.30 -17.03
N VAL A 223 -43.83 -9.36 -16.68
CA VAL A 223 -44.08 -10.14 -15.47
C VAL A 223 -43.62 -9.34 -14.26
N VAL A 224 -42.41 -8.77 -14.31
CA VAL A 224 -41.88 -7.92 -13.22
C VAL A 224 -42.74 -6.69 -13.01
N GLU A 225 -43.12 -5.97 -14.07
CA GLU A 225 -43.97 -4.78 -14.00
C GLU A 225 -45.30 -5.11 -13.32
N ARG A 226 -45.96 -6.20 -13.75
CA ARG A 226 -47.23 -6.65 -13.17
C ARG A 226 -47.11 -7.04 -11.71
N LEU A 227 -46.05 -7.75 -11.34
CA LEU A 227 -45.82 -8.18 -9.96
C LEU A 227 -45.52 -6.99 -9.02
N ARG A 228 -44.87 -5.94 -9.51
CA ARG A 228 -44.66 -4.71 -8.74
C ARG A 228 -45.94 -3.91 -8.56
N ALA A 229 -46.76 -3.81 -9.60
CA ALA A 229 -48.03 -3.08 -9.55
C ALA A 229 -49.10 -3.82 -8.72
N HIS A 230 -49.18 -5.14 -8.85
CA HIS A 230 -50.16 -5.97 -8.17
C HIS A 230 -49.49 -7.24 -7.62
N PRO A 231 -48.81 -7.15 -6.46
CA PRO A 231 -48.15 -8.28 -5.85
C PRO A 231 -49.14 -9.40 -5.53
N LYS A 232 -48.83 -10.61 -5.99
CA LYS A 232 -49.62 -11.83 -5.77
C LYS A 232 -48.67 -13.00 -5.56
N PHE A 233 -49.14 -14.06 -4.92
CA PHE A 233 -48.36 -15.28 -4.76
C PHE A 233 -47.85 -15.80 -6.12
N LEU A 234 -46.57 -16.16 -6.16
CA LEU A 234 -45.89 -16.60 -7.38
C LEU A 234 -46.20 -18.06 -7.71
N THR A 235 -46.52 -18.31 -8.97
CA THR A 235 -46.61 -19.68 -9.52
C THR A 235 -45.23 -20.20 -9.91
N GLU A 236 -45.07 -21.53 -9.98
CA GLU A 236 -43.81 -22.17 -10.41
C GLU A 236 -43.32 -21.67 -11.78
N ALA A 237 -44.23 -21.43 -12.73
CA ALA A 237 -43.89 -20.87 -14.03
C ALA A 237 -43.33 -19.43 -13.94
N GLN A 238 -43.87 -18.61 -13.02
CA GLN A 238 -43.36 -17.26 -12.79
C GLN A 238 -41.99 -17.29 -12.10
N TRP A 239 -41.77 -18.21 -11.16
CA TRP A 239 -40.45 -18.40 -10.54
C TRP A 239 -39.38 -18.73 -11.58
N GLU A 240 -39.67 -19.66 -12.48
CA GLU A 240 -38.74 -20.03 -13.55
C GLU A 240 -38.49 -18.87 -14.52
N HIS A 241 -39.53 -18.10 -14.89
CA HIS A 241 -39.36 -16.89 -15.70
C HIS A 241 -38.46 -15.85 -15.03
N LEU A 242 -38.71 -15.55 -13.75
CA LEU A 242 -37.90 -14.59 -12.99
C LEU A 242 -36.44 -15.06 -12.86
N ARG A 243 -36.22 -16.36 -12.66
CA ARG A 243 -34.89 -16.95 -12.62
C ARG A 243 -34.15 -16.75 -13.95
N GLN A 244 -34.77 -17.12 -15.07
CA GLN A 244 -34.18 -16.97 -16.39
C GLN A 244 -33.91 -15.51 -16.75
N LEU A 245 -34.83 -14.61 -16.41
CA LEU A 245 -34.66 -13.17 -16.60
C LEU A 245 -33.44 -12.67 -15.81
N THR A 246 -33.32 -13.07 -14.55
CA THR A 246 -32.22 -12.65 -13.67
C THR A 246 -30.88 -13.22 -14.13
N ASP A 247 -30.84 -14.48 -14.55
CA ASP A 247 -29.61 -15.10 -15.07
C ASP A 247 -29.15 -14.46 -16.38
N LYS A 248 -30.08 -14.03 -17.24
CA LYS A 248 -29.75 -13.26 -18.46
C LYS A 248 -29.27 -11.85 -18.12
N ALA A 249 -29.92 -11.19 -17.17
CA ALA A 249 -29.61 -9.81 -16.78
C ALA A 249 -28.28 -9.68 -16.00
N TYR A 250 -27.92 -10.71 -15.21
CA TYR A 250 -26.78 -10.69 -14.30
C TYR A 250 -25.81 -11.86 -14.51
N THR A 251 -25.65 -12.30 -15.76
CA THR A 251 -24.65 -13.30 -16.20
C THR A 251 -24.59 -14.55 -15.32
N GLY A 252 -25.63 -15.39 -15.36
CA GLY A 252 -25.63 -16.71 -14.72
C GLY A 252 -25.54 -16.66 -13.19
N ILE A 253 -26.22 -15.69 -12.57
CA ILE A 253 -26.14 -15.48 -11.12
C ILE A 253 -26.57 -16.70 -10.31
N SER A 254 -27.55 -17.47 -10.78
CA SER A 254 -28.02 -18.67 -10.09
C SER A 254 -26.88 -19.69 -9.91
N GLU A 255 -26.12 -19.96 -10.98
CA GLU A 255 -24.98 -20.88 -10.93
C GLU A 255 -23.87 -20.35 -10.05
N ARG A 256 -23.56 -19.05 -10.14
CA ARG A 256 -22.54 -18.39 -9.31
C ARG A 256 -22.89 -18.45 -7.83
N LEU A 257 -24.16 -18.21 -7.49
CA LEU A 257 -24.64 -18.21 -6.11
C LEU A 257 -24.63 -19.63 -5.53
N THR A 258 -25.10 -20.63 -6.27
CA THR A 258 -25.05 -22.04 -5.85
C THR A 258 -23.63 -22.57 -5.75
N SER A 259 -22.74 -22.18 -6.67
CA SER A 259 -21.32 -22.56 -6.62
C SER A 259 -20.59 -21.92 -5.44
N ARG A 260 -20.93 -20.67 -5.10
CA ARG A 260 -20.29 -19.94 -4.01
C ARG A 260 -20.83 -20.35 -2.63
N PHE A 261 -22.12 -20.68 -2.54
CA PHE A 261 -22.80 -21.03 -1.30
C PHE A 261 -23.64 -22.31 -1.46
N PRO A 262 -23.00 -23.48 -1.50
CA PRO A 262 -23.69 -24.76 -1.73
C PRO A 262 -24.65 -25.16 -0.59
N GLN A 263 -24.51 -24.56 0.59
CA GLN A 263 -25.37 -24.80 1.76
C GLN A 263 -26.68 -23.99 1.77
N LEU A 264 -26.91 -23.13 0.76
CA LEU A 264 -28.16 -22.38 0.67
C LEU A 264 -29.33 -23.28 0.28
N THR A 265 -30.44 -23.12 0.99
CA THR A 265 -31.68 -23.86 0.70
C THR A 265 -32.38 -23.25 -0.53
N PRO A 266 -33.26 -24.00 -1.22
CA PRO A 266 -34.03 -23.45 -2.34
C PRO A 266 -34.82 -22.18 -1.99
N ALA A 267 -35.33 -22.08 -0.76
CA ALA A 267 -36.00 -20.90 -0.24
C ALA A 267 -35.05 -19.68 -0.10
N ASP A 268 -33.80 -19.92 0.28
CA ASP A 268 -32.78 -18.85 0.33
C ASP A 268 -32.45 -18.33 -1.07
N LEU A 269 -32.35 -19.22 -2.06
CA LEU A 269 -32.09 -18.85 -3.45
C LEU A 269 -33.25 -18.03 -4.03
N GLN A 270 -34.49 -18.39 -3.72
CA GLN A 270 -35.69 -17.62 -4.07
C GLN A 270 -35.67 -16.23 -3.42
N LEU A 271 -35.28 -16.13 -2.14
CA LEU A 271 -35.13 -14.84 -1.46
C LEU A 271 -34.04 -13.98 -2.11
N CYS A 272 -32.88 -14.54 -2.41
CA CYS A 272 -31.79 -13.86 -3.11
C CYS A 272 -32.24 -13.34 -4.50
N LEU A 273 -33.01 -14.14 -5.24
CA LEU A 273 -33.56 -13.75 -6.53
C LEU A 273 -34.46 -12.51 -6.40
N LEU A 274 -35.40 -12.52 -5.46
CA LEU A 274 -36.33 -11.40 -5.26
C LEU A 274 -35.62 -10.13 -4.76
N ILE A 275 -34.61 -10.28 -3.90
CA ILE A 275 -33.74 -9.18 -3.46
C ILE A 275 -32.99 -8.59 -4.65
N ARG A 276 -32.41 -9.43 -5.51
CA ARG A 276 -31.66 -8.99 -6.70
C ARG A 276 -32.53 -8.21 -7.69
N LEU A 277 -33.80 -8.60 -7.80
CA LEU A 277 -34.81 -7.91 -8.63
C LEU A 277 -35.39 -6.64 -7.97
N ARG A 278 -34.90 -6.30 -6.76
CA ARG A 278 -35.28 -5.11 -5.99
C ARG A 278 -36.76 -5.04 -5.61
N PHE A 279 -37.36 -6.18 -5.26
CA PHE A 279 -38.68 -6.18 -4.61
C PHE A 279 -38.56 -5.72 -3.16
N THR A 280 -39.52 -4.93 -2.68
CA THR A 280 -39.56 -4.49 -1.27
C THR A 280 -39.89 -5.66 -0.34
N ASN A 281 -39.54 -5.57 0.95
CA ASN A 281 -39.87 -6.61 1.93
C ASN A 281 -41.37 -6.93 1.97
N THR A 282 -42.23 -5.91 1.82
CA THR A 282 -43.69 -6.07 1.74
C THR A 282 -44.15 -6.80 0.47
N GLN A 283 -43.51 -6.54 -0.67
CA GLN A 283 -43.75 -7.26 -1.92
C GLN A 283 -43.28 -8.71 -1.80
N ILE A 284 -42.06 -8.94 -1.31
CA ILE A 284 -41.49 -10.29 -1.10
C ILE A 284 -42.42 -11.13 -0.22
N ALA A 285 -42.94 -10.55 0.86
CA ALA A 285 -43.88 -11.21 1.75
C ALA A 285 -45.15 -11.69 1.01
N THR A 286 -45.71 -10.81 0.18
CA THR A 286 -46.90 -11.12 -0.62
C THR A 286 -46.62 -12.15 -1.71
N LEU A 287 -45.44 -12.07 -2.36
CA LEU A 287 -45.01 -12.97 -3.44
C LEU A 287 -44.76 -14.40 -2.93
N THR A 288 -44.27 -14.54 -1.70
CA THR A 288 -43.95 -15.83 -1.07
C THR A 288 -45.04 -16.32 -0.10
N ALA A 289 -46.14 -15.58 0.03
CA ALA A 289 -47.25 -15.86 0.97
C ALA A 289 -46.80 -16.04 2.43
N VAL A 290 -45.88 -15.19 2.88
CA VAL A 290 -45.45 -15.10 4.28
C VAL A 290 -45.74 -13.71 4.83
N SER A 291 -45.59 -13.52 6.15
CA SER A 291 -45.70 -12.19 6.74
C SER A 291 -44.41 -11.37 6.46
N PRO A 292 -44.49 -10.03 6.41
CA PRO A 292 -43.29 -9.18 6.30
C PRO A 292 -42.24 -9.47 7.37
N ALA A 293 -42.68 -9.76 8.60
CA ALA A 293 -41.79 -10.17 9.70
C ALA A 293 -41.02 -11.47 9.38
N SER A 294 -41.67 -12.45 8.74
CA SER A 294 -41.01 -13.68 8.31
C SER A 294 -39.93 -13.44 7.26
N VAL A 295 -40.11 -12.46 6.36
CA VAL A 295 -39.08 -12.10 5.37
C VAL A 295 -37.83 -11.54 6.07
N SER A 296 -38.01 -10.64 7.04
CA SER A 296 -36.91 -10.08 7.82
C SER A 296 -36.15 -11.18 8.60
N GLN A 297 -36.87 -12.13 9.21
CA GLN A 297 -36.25 -13.27 9.89
C GLN A 297 -35.52 -14.19 8.90
N GLN A 298 -36.07 -14.42 7.70
CA GLN A 298 -35.39 -15.18 6.65
C GLN A 298 -34.10 -14.48 6.18
N LYS A 299 -34.10 -13.15 5.99
CA LYS A 299 -32.88 -12.38 5.68
C LYS A 299 -31.82 -12.52 6.78
N PHE A 300 -32.22 -12.49 8.05
CA PHE A 300 -31.31 -12.70 9.17
C PHE A 300 -30.70 -14.11 9.20
N ARG A 301 -31.53 -15.15 8.98
CA ARG A 301 -31.05 -16.53 8.87
C ARG A 301 -30.13 -16.73 7.67
N LEU A 302 -30.46 -16.12 6.53
CA LEU A 302 -29.62 -16.10 5.33
C LEU A 302 -28.27 -15.47 5.63
N LYS A 303 -28.23 -14.30 6.30
CA LYS A 303 -26.99 -13.65 6.76
C LYS A 303 -26.13 -14.60 7.59
N LYS A 304 -26.72 -15.28 8.59
CA LYS A 304 -25.99 -16.26 9.43
C LYS A 304 -25.40 -17.40 8.58
N ARG A 305 -26.15 -17.94 7.61
CA ARG A 305 -25.66 -19.01 6.70
C ARG A 305 -24.56 -18.54 5.74
N LEU A 306 -24.62 -17.30 5.27
CA LEU A 306 -23.58 -16.72 4.41
C LEU A 306 -22.27 -16.50 5.19
N ILE A 307 -22.36 -16.01 6.44
CA ILE A 307 -21.21 -15.87 7.33
C ILE A 307 -20.55 -17.23 7.62
N GLN A 308 -21.33 -18.30 7.77
CA GLN A 308 -20.80 -19.64 7.99
C GLN A 308 -20.02 -20.21 6.79
N ALA A 309 -20.39 -19.84 5.56
CA ALA A 309 -19.63 -20.25 4.38
C ALA A 309 -18.33 -19.45 4.20
N ASP A 310 -18.40 -18.15 4.47
CA ASP A 310 -17.31 -17.23 4.25
C ASP A 310 -17.31 -16.19 5.37
N GLU A 311 -16.46 -16.43 6.37
CA GLU A 311 -16.29 -15.55 7.52
C GLU A 311 -15.82 -14.14 7.11
N SER A 312 -15.27 -13.97 5.89
CA SER A 312 -14.84 -12.65 5.41
C SER A 312 -16.01 -11.76 4.99
N LEU A 313 -17.18 -12.33 4.70
CA LEU A 313 -18.39 -11.59 4.35
C LEU A 313 -18.90 -10.80 5.55
N PHE A 314 -19.54 -9.65 5.28
CA PHE A 314 -20.15 -8.79 6.30
C PHE A 314 -19.17 -8.15 7.31
N LYS A 315 -17.87 -8.47 7.30
CA LYS A 315 -16.84 -7.80 8.11
C LYS A 315 -16.86 -6.28 7.94
N ASN A 316 -17.22 -5.85 6.74
CA ASN A 316 -17.28 -4.45 6.31
C ASN A 316 -18.63 -3.77 6.53
N GLY A 317 -19.57 -4.45 7.23
CA GLY A 317 -20.92 -3.96 7.49
C GLY A 317 -21.87 -4.04 6.28
N GLU A 318 -21.48 -4.77 5.23
CA GLU A 318 -22.30 -4.91 4.02
C GLU A 318 -23.66 -5.52 4.38
N THR A 319 -24.76 -5.07 3.77
CA THR A 319 -26.07 -5.69 3.98
C THR A 319 -26.20 -6.98 3.17
N VAL A 320 -27.16 -7.83 3.50
CA VAL A 320 -27.44 -9.05 2.71
C VAL A 320 -27.74 -8.68 1.26
N ASP A 321 -28.51 -7.62 1.07
CA ASP A 321 -28.88 -7.09 -0.24
C ASP A 321 -27.64 -6.67 -1.06
N ALA A 322 -26.65 -6.04 -0.41
CA ALA A 322 -25.39 -5.67 -1.07
C ALA A 322 -24.56 -6.89 -1.47
N VAL A 323 -24.45 -7.90 -0.60
CA VAL A 323 -23.69 -9.13 -0.88
C VAL A 323 -24.35 -9.93 -2.00
N VAL A 324 -25.67 -10.09 -1.97
CA VAL A 324 -26.43 -10.75 -3.03
C VAL A 324 -26.30 -10.00 -4.35
N CYS A 325 -26.26 -8.66 -4.31
CA CYS A 325 -26.06 -7.85 -5.51
C CYS A 325 -24.62 -7.83 -6.05
N GLY A 326 -23.62 -8.17 -5.23
CA GLY A 326 -22.23 -8.31 -5.66
C GLY A 326 -21.88 -9.71 -6.19
N CYS A 327 -22.73 -10.70 -5.93
CA CYS A 327 -22.56 -12.08 -6.38
C CYS A 327 -23.03 -12.32 -7.82
#